data_AF-A0A1C6J9U5-F1
#
_entry.id   AF-A0A1C6J9U5-F1
#
_cell.length_a   1.000
_cell.length_b   1.000
_cell.length_c   1.000
_cell.angle_alpha   90.00
_cell.angle_beta   90.00
_cell.angle_gamma   90.00
#
_symmetry.space_group_name_H-M   'P 1'
#
loop_
_entity.id
_entity.type
_entity.pdbx_description
1 polymer ?
#
loop_
_entity_poly.entity_id
_entity_poly.type
_entity_poly.pdbx_seq_one_letter_code
_entity_poly.pdbx_strand_id
1 'polypeptide(L)' 'MRDKKNLRRVSLLVTAQTAYNLEKLAAMCGYREKGHVVDKLVREKMLMMNGGKSHERNEN' A
#
# COMPACT_ATOMS: atom_id res chain seq x y z
N MET A 1 -5.66 -1.07 -23.31
CA MET A 1 -5.15 -0.96 -21.93
C MET A 1 -6.05 -1.83 -21.06
N ARG A 2 -5.51 -2.82 -20.32
CA ARG A 2 -6.34 -3.51 -19.32
C ARG A 2 -6.59 -2.51 -18.20
N ASP A 3 -7.83 -2.10 -18.00
CA ASP A 3 -8.20 -1.30 -16.84
C ASP A 3 -7.66 -1.98 -15.58
N LYS A 4 -6.97 -1.23 -14.73
CA LYS A 4 -6.49 -1.72 -13.44
C LYS A 4 -7.71 -1.87 -12.51
N LYS A 5 -8.54 -2.89 -12.76
CA LYS A 5 -9.90 -3.07 -12.22
C LYS A 5 -9.98 -3.06 -10.69
N ASN A 6 -8.86 -3.29 -10.00
CA ASN A 6 -8.81 -3.43 -8.55
C ASN A 6 -8.04 -2.30 -7.84
N LEU A 7 -7.68 -1.21 -8.55
CA LEU A 7 -7.09 -0.04 -7.89
C LEU A 7 -8.18 0.96 -7.52
N ARG A 8 -8.01 1.63 -6.36
CA ARG A 8 -8.87 2.71 -5.90
C ARG A 8 -8.05 3.97 -5.69
N ARG A 9 -8.58 5.11 -6.11
CA ARG A 9 -7.98 6.42 -5.80
C ARG A 9 -8.39 6.81 -4.38
N VAL A 10 -7.43 7.23 -3.57
CA VAL A 10 -7.64 7.70 -2.20
C VAL A 10 -7.02 9.10 -2.08
N SER A 11 -7.77 10.04 -1.51
CA SER A 11 -7.26 11.37 -1.14
C SER A 11 -7.15 11.44 0.37
N LEU A 12 -5.95 11.73 0.88
CA LEU A 12 -5.65 11.80 2.30
C LEU A 12 -4.92 13.12 2.59
N LEU A 13 -5.39 13.84 3.61
CA LEU A 13 -4.64 14.94 4.18
C LEU A 13 -3.63 14.37 5.18
N VAL A 14 -2.35 14.66 4.98
CA VAL A 14 -1.27 14.17 5.84
C VAL A 14 -0.38 15.35 6.26
N THR A 15 0.43 15.15 7.29
CA THR A 15 1.43 16.15 7.67
C THR A 15 2.52 16.29 6.60
N ALA A 16 3.14 17.47 6.52
CA ALA A 16 4.24 17.73 5.59
C ALA A 16 5.39 16.72 5.74
N GLN A 17 5.71 16.34 6.98
CA GLN A 17 6.73 15.34 7.28
C GLN A 17 6.39 13.95 6.71
N THR A 18 5.12 13.55 6.77
CA THR A 18 4.67 12.27 6.21
C THR A 18 4.77 12.29 4.69
N ALA A 19 4.35 13.39 4.04
CA ALA A 19 4.48 13.54 2.60
C ALA A 19 5.95 13.43 2.14
N TYR A 20 6.87 14.14 2.81
CA TYR A 20 8.30 14.06 2.52
C TYR A 20 8.86 12.64 2.68
N ASN A 21 8.49 11.94 3.76
CA ASN A 21 8.99 10.59 4.01
C ASN A 21 8.42 9.56 3.01
N LEU A 22 7.18 9.72 2.55
CA LEU A 22 6.61 8.86 1.50
C LEU A 22 7.39 8.99 0.19
N GLU A 23 7.79 10.19 -0.19
CA GLU A 23 8.63 10.44 -1.38
C GLU A 23 10.02 9.85 -1.20
N LYS A 24 10.66 10.09 -0.06
CA LYS A 24 11.98 9.53 0.26
C LYS A 24 11.97 8.01 0.26
N LEU A 25 10.96 7.37 0.85
CA LEU A 25 10.80 5.91 0.85
C LEU A 25 10.58 5.36 -0.56
N ALA A 26 9.75 6.03 -1.38
CA ALA A 26 9.54 5.63 -2.76
C ALA A 26 10.85 5.67 -3.55
N ALA A 27 11.65 6.74 -3.39
CA ALA A 27 12.96 6.86 -4.02
C ALA A 27 13.94 5.76 -3.58
N MET A 28 14.05 5.50 -2.27
CA MET A 28 14.93 4.44 -1.73
C MET A 28 14.54 3.04 -2.22
N CYS A 29 13.25 2.77 -2.42
CA CYS A 29 12.76 1.48 -2.90
C CYS A 29 12.64 1.39 -4.43
N GLY A 30 12.97 2.46 -5.18
CA GLY A 30 12.82 2.49 -6.64
C GLY A 30 11.35 2.46 -7.12
N TYR A 31 10.40 2.87 -6.28
CA TYR A 31 8.99 2.92 -6.65
C TYR A 31 8.67 4.19 -7.43
N ARG A 32 7.89 4.03 -8.51
CA ARG A 32 7.43 5.15 -9.35
C ARG A 32 6.40 6.04 -8.66
N GLU A 33 5.61 5.48 -7.75
CA GLU A 33 4.50 6.17 -7.09
C GLU A 33 4.49 5.90 -5.58
N LYS A 34 4.24 6.94 -4.77
CA LYS A 34 4.09 6.84 -3.31
C LYS A 34 2.99 5.87 -2.86
N GLY A 35 2.02 5.57 -3.73
CA GLY A 35 0.99 4.57 -3.48
C GLY A 35 1.55 3.19 -3.15
N HIS A 36 2.67 2.79 -3.78
CA HIS A 36 3.32 1.52 -3.48
C HIS A 36 3.89 1.45 -2.06
N VAL A 37 4.39 2.58 -1.53
CA VAL A 37 4.85 2.68 -0.15
C VAL A 37 3.66 2.51 0.81
N VAL A 38 2.55 3.17 0.51
CA VAL A 38 1.31 3.07 1.31
C VAL A 38 0.80 1.63 1.32
N ASP A 39 0.69 0.99 0.16
CA ASP A 39 0.21 -0.40 0.03
C ASP A 39 1.07 -1.36 0.88
N LYS A 40 2.40 -1.21 0.81
CA LYS A 40 3.34 -2.05 1.56
C LYS A 40 3.18 -1.88 3.07
N LEU A 41 3.20 -0.63 3.55
CA LEU A 41 3.09 -0.34 4.98
C LEU A 41 1.73 -0.78 5.56
N VAL A 42 0.64 -0.56 4.82
CA VAL A 42 -0.70 -1.00 5.23
C VAL A 42 -0.77 -2.52 5.29
N ARG A 43 -0.22 -3.22 4.27
CA ARG A 43 -0.18 -4.68 4.26
C ARG A 43 0.63 -5.24 5.43
N GLU A 44 1.83 -4.72 5.67
CA GLU A 44 2.67 -5.12 6.80
C GLU A 44 1.94 -4.92 8.14
N LYS A 45 1.30 -3.75 8.33
CA LYS A 45 0.54 -3.46 9.56
C LYS A 45 -0.63 -4.42 9.76
N MET A 46 -1.38 -4.74 8.70
CA MET A 46 -2.50 -5.68 8.77
C MET A 46 -2.05 -7.11 9.12
N LEU A 47 -0.91 -7.55 8.57
CA LEU A 47 -0.30 -8.84 8.93
C LEU A 47 0.12 -8.87 10.40
N MET A 48 0.77 -7.81 10.89
CA MET A 48 1.16 -7.69 12.31
C MET A 48 -0.04 -7.74 13.26
N MET A 49 -1.20 -7.22 12.83
CA MET A 49 -2.41 -7.13 13.64
C MET A 49 -3.33 -8.35 13.52
N ASN A 50 -2.86 -9.48 12.96
CA ASN A 50 -3.64 -10.71 12.75
C ASN A 50 -4.88 -10.57 11.82
N GLY A 51 -5.05 -9.47 11.09
CA GLY A 51 -6.11 -9.26 10.10
C GLY A 51 -5.93 -10.02 8.79
N GLY A 52 -4.95 -10.93 8.74
CA GLY A 52 -4.65 -11.79 7.58
C GLY A 52 -5.07 -13.25 7.75
N LYS A 53 -5.80 -13.61 8.83
CA LYS A 53 -6.41 -14.95 8.94
C LYS A 53 -7.67 -14.99 8.07
N SER A 54 -7.78 -16.02 7.23
CA SER A 54 -8.83 -16.28 6.22
C SER A 54 -8.60 -15.67 4.82
N HIS A 55 -7.50 -16.07 4.16
CA HIS A 55 -7.67 -16.50 2.77
C HIS A 55 -7.73 -18.03 2.83
N GLU A 56 -8.90 -18.58 3.19
CA GLU A 56 -9.20 -19.97 2.87
C GLU A 56 -9.02 -20.09 1.36
N ARG A 57 -7.93 -20.74 0.95
CA ARG A 57 -7.84 -21.30 -0.39
C ARG A 57 -8.86 -22.41 -0.43
N ASN A 58 -10.04 -22.15 -0.98
CA ASN A 58 -10.79 -23.21 -1.63
C ASN A 58 -9.98 -23.60 -2.87
N GLU A 59 -9.08 -24.56 -2.70
CA GLU A 59 -8.61 -25.41 -3.77
C GLU A 59 -9.62 -26.55 -3.89
N ASN A 60 -10.18 -26.67 -5.09
CA ASN A 60 -11.23 -27.60 -5.49
C ASN A 60 -10.72 -29.05 -5.55
#